data_AF-A0A661MEQ0-F1
#
_entry.id   AF-A0A661MEQ0-F1
#
_cell.length_a   1.000
_cell.length_b   1.000
_cell.length_c   1.000
_cell.angle_alpha   90.00
_cell.angle_beta   90.00
_cell.angle_gamma   90.00
#
_symmetry.space_group_name_H-M   'P 1'
#
loop_
_entity.id
_entity.type
_entity.pdbx_description
1 polymer ?
#
loop_
_entity_poly.entity_id
_entity_poly.type
_entity_poly.pdbx_seq_one_letter_code
_entity_poly.pdbx_strand_id
1 'polypeptide(L)'
;PPTPTPEPGRSPRVEARIPWATDSEETDPCVRINNALREFFQYLEQADYIARLDLPRKPLAYFIRTLHRLEAHPPVPAGEGLSPAILSANVFHLYRALDRETLRLGAEILRQEEDNLEVILRMFFDWQTLGSRCPPRAFPRLSQETAYRYAGFFLNTVGGRAYLFRRAVPVRLLVSYYALCLIHEADKTGRNALGIDVRPFILPLMEEMSRYTDFRYHEEYMRKLDEMDRYYRRRR
;
A
#
# COMPACT_ATOMS: atom_id res chain seq x y z
N PRO A 1 9.64 -36.92 37.67
CA PRO A 1 8.86 -35.79 37.11
C PRO A 1 8.65 -35.99 35.61
N PRO A 2 7.40 -36.02 35.09
CA PRO A 2 7.19 -36.15 33.67
C PRO A 2 7.55 -34.84 32.97
N THR A 3 8.30 -34.96 31.88
CA THR A 3 8.69 -33.90 30.94
C THR A 3 7.42 -33.31 30.30
N PRO A 4 7.29 -31.98 30.15
CA PRO A 4 6.13 -31.40 29.51
C PRO A 4 6.11 -31.75 28.03
N THR A 5 4.98 -32.27 27.57
CA THR A 5 4.65 -32.51 26.16
C THR A 5 4.63 -31.17 25.42
N PRO A 6 5.26 -31.03 24.24
CA PRO A 6 5.19 -29.81 23.47
C PRO A 6 3.77 -29.60 22.92
N GLU A 7 3.20 -28.41 23.13
CA GLU A 7 1.95 -27.99 22.51
C GLU A 7 2.08 -28.02 20.97
N PRO A 8 1.12 -28.61 20.24
CA PRO A 8 1.14 -28.58 18.79
C PRO A 8 0.55 -27.25 18.29
N GLY A 9 1.29 -26.51 17.47
CA GLY A 9 0.67 -25.54 16.56
C GLY A 9 1.15 -24.09 16.54
N ARG A 10 2.36 -23.77 17.02
CA ARG A 10 3.04 -22.55 16.56
C ARG A 10 4.27 -22.95 15.76
N SER A 11 4.12 -22.96 14.43
CA SER A 11 5.29 -22.85 13.57
C SER A 11 6.05 -21.61 14.02
N PRO A 12 7.36 -21.70 14.33
CA PRO A 12 8.14 -20.51 14.61
C PRO A 12 7.99 -19.57 13.42
N ARG A 13 7.70 -18.28 13.69
CA ARG A 13 7.81 -17.21 12.69
C ARG A 13 9.26 -17.23 12.23
N VAL A 14 9.55 -18.00 11.18
CA VAL A 14 10.81 -17.85 10.47
C VAL A 14 10.73 -16.46 9.89
N GLU A 15 11.46 -15.52 10.47
CA GLU A 15 11.67 -14.22 9.87
C GLU A 15 12.31 -14.46 8.51
N ALA A 16 11.48 -14.55 7.47
CA ALA A 16 11.98 -14.59 6.11
C ALA A 16 12.84 -13.34 5.93
N ARG A 17 14.14 -13.58 5.72
CA ARG A 17 15.10 -12.50 5.49
C ARG A 17 14.67 -11.80 4.20
N ILE A 18 14.32 -10.53 4.31
CA ILE A 18 13.94 -9.72 3.16
C ILE A 18 15.17 -9.68 2.24
N PRO A 19 15.11 -10.21 1.01
CA PRO A 19 16.31 -10.45 0.20
C PRO A 19 17.11 -9.18 -0.12
N TRP A 20 16.43 -8.03 -0.12
CA TRP A 20 16.97 -6.74 -0.50
C TRP A 20 17.22 -5.80 0.67
N ALA A 21 16.76 -6.10 1.89
CA ALA A 21 16.95 -5.18 3.02
C ALA A 21 18.32 -5.42 3.66
N THR A 22 19.22 -4.44 3.55
CA THR A 22 20.46 -4.43 4.34
C THR A 22 20.21 -3.87 5.74
N ASP A 23 20.91 -4.42 6.74
CA ASP A 23 20.97 -3.83 8.07
C ASP A 23 21.80 -2.55 7.99
N SER A 24 21.16 -1.45 7.58
CA SER A 24 21.81 -0.16 7.50
C SER A 24 21.93 0.45 8.90
N GLU A 25 23.16 0.72 9.34
CA GLU A 25 23.47 1.53 10.54
C GLU A 25 23.13 3.02 10.37
N GLU A 26 22.67 3.42 9.18
CA GLU A 26 22.29 4.80 8.89
C GLU A 26 21.17 5.26 9.83
N THR A 27 21.31 6.47 10.34
CA THR A 27 20.35 7.04 11.31
C THR A 27 19.41 8.04 10.66
N ASP A 28 19.81 8.68 9.55
CA ASP A 28 18.95 9.61 8.81
C ASP A 28 17.80 8.86 8.11
N PRO A 29 16.53 9.07 8.52
CA PRO A 29 15.38 8.41 7.90
C PRO A 29 15.26 8.65 6.39
N CYS A 30 15.69 9.82 5.91
CA CYS A 30 15.67 10.17 4.50
C CYS A 30 16.70 9.38 3.70
N VAL A 31 17.89 9.14 4.25
CA VAL A 31 18.92 8.34 3.58
C VAL A 31 18.52 6.87 3.61
N ARG A 32 18.09 6.36 4.77
CA ARG A 32 17.62 4.97 4.94
C ARG A 32 16.55 4.58 3.93
N ILE A 33 15.49 5.39 3.81
CA ILE A 33 14.38 5.05 2.90
C ILE A 33 14.80 5.09 1.43
N ASN A 34 15.69 6.02 1.05
CA ASN A 34 16.18 6.12 -0.31
C ASN A 34 17.11 4.94 -0.66
N ASN A 35 17.90 4.47 0.29
CA ASN A 35 18.72 3.27 0.12
C ASN A 35 17.83 2.03 -0.01
N ALA A 36 16.86 1.85 0.88
CA ALA A 36 15.89 0.76 0.82
C ALA A 36 15.16 0.68 -0.54
N LEU A 37 14.69 1.81 -1.06
CA LEU A 37 14.07 1.87 -2.38
C LEU A 37 15.05 1.49 -3.50
N ARG A 38 16.29 1.97 -3.44
CA ARG A 38 17.33 1.65 -4.42
C ARG A 38 17.64 0.16 -4.42
N GLU A 39 17.83 -0.43 -3.25
CA GLU A 39 18.11 -1.85 -3.07
C GLU A 39 16.95 -2.70 -3.59
N PHE A 40 15.70 -2.31 -3.31
CA PHE A 40 14.52 -2.99 -3.85
C PHE A 40 14.51 -3.02 -5.39
N PHE A 41 14.76 -1.88 -6.05
CA PHE A 41 14.79 -1.86 -7.52
C PHE A 41 16.00 -2.59 -8.10
N GLN A 42 17.15 -2.56 -7.43
CA GLN A 42 18.32 -3.36 -7.83
C GLN A 42 18.05 -4.87 -7.70
N TYR A 43 17.30 -5.27 -6.69
CA TYR A 43 16.83 -6.65 -6.52
C TYR A 43 15.88 -7.04 -7.66
N LEU A 44 14.88 -6.21 -7.97
CA LEU A 44 13.97 -6.47 -9.09
C LEU A 44 14.70 -6.60 -10.43
N GLU A 45 15.74 -5.81 -10.66
CA GLU A 45 16.55 -5.89 -11.89
C GLU A 45 17.27 -7.25 -12.05
N GLN A 46 17.54 -7.96 -10.95
CA GLN A 46 18.22 -9.26 -10.95
C GLN A 46 17.26 -10.45 -10.87
N ALA A 47 15.96 -10.20 -10.64
CA ALA A 47 15.00 -11.26 -10.43
C ALA A 47 14.62 -11.96 -11.75
N ASP A 48 14.72 -13.31 -11.78
CA ASP A 48 14.41 -14.11 -12.96
C ASP A 48 13.00 -13.88 -13.50
N TYR A 49 12.03 -13.62 -12.62
CA TYR A 49 10.65 -13.36 -13.02
C TYR A 49 10.48 -12.03 -13.76
N ILE A 50 11.32 -11.04 -13.48
CA ILE A 50 11.36 -9.78 -14.21
C ILE A 50 12.00 -10.00 -15.58
N ALA A 51 13.10 -10.74 -15.65
CA ALA A 51 13.76 -11.07 -16.92
C ALA A 51 12.81 -11.77 -17.91
N ARG A 52 11.95 -12.69 -17.42
CA ARG A 52 10.93 -13.39 -18.23
C ARG A 52 9.85 -12.48 -18.82
N LEU A 53 9.68 -11.25 -18.34
CA LEU A 53 8.70 -10.32 -18.89
C LEU A 53 9.17 -9.67 -20.20
N ASP A 54 10.47 -9.74 -20.50
CA ASP A 54 11.11 -9.15 -21.69
C ASP A 54 10.73 -7.67 -21.89
N LEU A 55 10.89 -6.89 -20.82
CA LEU A 55 10.49 -5.49 -20.81
C LEU A 55 11.59 -4.59 -21.40
N PRO A 56 11.24 -3.58 -22.23
CA PRO A 56 12.20 -2.68 -22.85
C PRO A 56 12.88 -1.70 -21.87
N ARG A 57 12.44 -1.65 -20.61
CA ARG A 57 12.97 -0.73 -19.60
C ARG A 57 13.18 -1.43 -18.27
N LYS A 58 14.06 -0.87 -17.45
CA LYS A 58 14.29 -1.31 -16.07
C LYS A 58 13.05 -1.06 -15.18
N PRO A 59 12.82 -1.87 -14.12
CA PRO A 59 11.70 -1.71 -13.19
C PRO A 59 11.53 -0.30 -12.63
N LEU A 60 12.63 0.37 -12.26
CA LEU A 60 12.60 1.75 -11.76
C LEU A 60 11.97 2.74 -12.77
N ALA A 61 12.27 2.58 -14.06
CA ALA A 61 11.71 3.46 -15.10
C ALA A 61 10.20 3.26 -15.24
N TYR A 62 9.71 2.02 -15.12
CA TYR A 62 8.26 1.75 -15.07
C TYR A 62 7.62 2.36 -13.83
N PHE A 63 8.26 2.24 -12.66
CA PHE A 63 7.76 2.84 -11.43
C PHE A 63 7.61 4.37 -11.53
N ILE A 64 8.67 5.07 -11.95
CA ILE A 64 8.65 6.53 -12.15
C ILE A 64 7.55 6.93 -13.14
N ARG A 65 7.46 6.22 -14.27
CA ARG A 65 6.43 6.49 -15.28
C ARG A 65 5.02 6.20 -14.76
N THR A 66 4.85 5.17 -13.93
CA THR A 66 3.57 4.87 -13.26
C THR A 66 3.13 6.06 -12.44
N LEU A 67 4.01 6.59 -11.58
CA LEU A 67 3.67 7.72 -10.72
C LEU A 67 3.29 8.96 -11.51
N HIS A 68 4.03 9.29 -12.57
CA HIS A 68 3.64 10.40 -13.46
C HIS A 68 2.26 10.20 -14.10
N ARG A 69 1.94 8.97 -14.53
CA ARG A 69 0.64 8.67 -15.13
C ARG A 69 -0.49 8.73 -14.10
N LEU A 70 -0.27 8.23 -12.89
CA LEU A 70 -1.24 8.29 -11.79
C LEU A 70 -1.48 9.74 -11.34
N GLU A 71 -0.42 10.56 -11.27
CA GLU A 71 -0.50 11.99 -10.96
C GLU A 71 -1.29 12.76 -12.02
N ALA A 72 -1.06 12.46 -13.30
CA ALA A 72 -1.77 13.12 -14.40
C ALA A 72 -3.24 12.66 -14.54
N HIS A 73 -3.60 11.50 -13.99
CA HIS A 73 -4.93 10.90 -14.11
C HIS A 73 -5.44 10.43 -12.75
N PRO A 74 -5.78 11.33 -11.82
CA PRO A 74 -6.33 10.94 -10.53
C PRO A 74 -7.77 10.42 -10.68
N PRO A 75 -8.20 9.44 -9.87
CA PRO A 75 -9.57 8.94 -9.87
C PRO A 75 -10.55 9.93 -9.21
N VAL A 76 -11.84 9.66 -9.35
CA VAL A 76 -12.92 10.39 -8.66
C VAL A 76 -13.52 9.49 -7.57
N PRO A 77 -13.06 9.58 -6.31
CA PRO A 77 -13.36 8.57 -5.28
C PRO A 77 -14.74 8.72 -4.61
N ALA A 78 -15.56 9.68 -5.02
CA ALA A 78 -16.86 9.97 -4.42
C ALA A 78 -17.89 10.29 -5.51
N GLY A 79 -19.18 10.14 -5.19
CA GLY A 79 -20.28 10.47 -6.09
C GLY A 79 -20.69 9.37 -7.09
N GLU A 80 -20.16 8.15 -6.98
CA GLU A 80 -20.57 7.02 -7.84
C GLU A 80 -22.08 6.72 -7.77
N GLY A 81 -22.69 6.89 -6.59
CA GLY A 81 -24.13 6.68 -6.40
C GLY A 81 -25.01 7.72 -7.09
N LEU A 82 -24.44 8.87 -7.50
CA LEU A 82 -25.15 9.97 -8.15
C LEU A 82 -24.85 10.05 -9.65
N SER A 83 -23.77 9.42 -10.13
CA SER A 83 -23.34 9.51 -11.53
C SER A 83 -22.83 8.16 -12.06
N PRO A 84 -23.60 7.50 -12.95
CA PRO A 84 -23.15 6.30 -13.65
C PRO A 84 -21.86 6.50 -14.45
N ALA A 85 -21.59 7.73 -14.91
CA ALA A 85 -20.36 8.06 -15.61
C ALA A 85 -19.13 7.97 -14.69
N ILE A 86 -19.23 8.43 -13.44
CA ILE A 86 -18.14 8.31 -12.45
C ILE A 86 -17.89 6.84 -12.11
N LEU A 87 -18.96 6.07 -11.89
CA LEU A 87 -18.85 4.63 -11.67
C LEU A 87 -18.12 3.93 -12.82
N SER A 88 -18.55 4.18 -14.07
CA SER A 88 -17.91 3.61 -15.26
C SER A 88 -16.45 4.07 -15.44
N ALA A 89 -16.15 5.33 -15.09
CA ALA A 89 -14.78 5.84 -15.10
C ALA A 89 -13.88 5.06 -14.13
N ASN A 90 -14.34 4.89 -12.88
CA ASN A 90 -13.59 4.21 -11.83
C ASN A 90 -13.40 2.72 -12.09
N VAL A 91 -14.40 2.00 -12.63
CA VAL A 91 -14.30 0.57 -12.94
C VAL A 91 -13.13 0.26 -13.89
N PHE A 92 -12.86 1.15 -14.86
CA PHE A 92 -11.77 0.99 -15.82
C PHE A 92 -10.55 1.88 -15.53
N HIS A 93 -10.50 2.52 -14.36
CA HIS A 93 -9.53 3.58 -14.06
C HIS A 93 -8.08 3.15 -14.31
N LEU A 94 -7.62 2.08 -13.65
CA LEU A 94 -6.23 1.63 -13.77
C LEU A 94 -5.86 1.17 -15.19
N TYR A 95 -6.82 0.59 -15.93
CA TYR A 95 -6.60 0.17 -17.33
C TYR A 95 -6.49 1.35 -18.29
N ARG A 96 -7.14 2.48 -17.99
CA ARG A 96 -7.03 3.72 -18.76
C ARG A 96 -5.79 4.52 -18.35
N ALA A 97 -5.52 4.58 -17.04
CA ALA A 97 -4.42 5.34 -16.48
C ALA A 97 -3.07 4.68 -16.77
N LEU A 98 -2.96 3.36 -16.83
CA LEU A 98 -1.70 2.63 -17.00
C LEU A 98 -1.69 1.79 -18.29
N ASP A 99 -0.54 1.67 -18.93
CA ASP A 99 -0.35 0.75 -20.06
C ASP A 99 -0.19 -0.70 -19.62
N ARG A 100 -0.31 -1.59 -20.61
CA ARG A 100 -0.22 -3.03 -20.47
C ARG A 100 1.07 -3.52 -19.83
N GLU A 101 2.22 -2.95 -20.22
CA GLU A 101 3.53 -3.36 -19.67
C GLU A 101 3.61 -3.05 -18.17
N THR A 102 3.19 -1.84 -17.80
CA THR A 102 3.11 -1.41 -16.40
C THR A 102 2.18 -2.29 -15.57
N LEU A 103 0.99 -2.59 -16.10
CA LEU A 103 0.03 -3.46 -15.43
C LEU A 103 0.56 -4.90 -15.28
N ARG A 104 1.25 -5.42 -16.30
CA ARG A 104 1.84 -6.77 -16.28
C ARG A 104 2.98 -6.86 -15.27
N LEU A 105 3.87 -5.87 -15.26
CA LEU A 105 4.97 -5.79 -14.28
C LEU A 105 4.43 -5.72 -12.85
N GLY A 106 3.50 -4.82 -12.58
CA GLY A 106 2.90 -4.68 -11.25
C GLY A 106 2.18 -5.93 -10.79
N ALA A 107 1.45 -6.61 -11.69
CA ALA A 107 0.79 -7.87 -11.37
C ALA A 107 1.79 -8.98 -11.05
N GLU A 108 2.90 -9.06 -11.78
CA GLU A 108 3.94 -10.07 -11.53
C GLU A 108 4.68 -9.81 -10.21
N ILE A 109 5.02 -8.56 -9.89
CA ILE A 109 5.63 -8.19 -8.59
C ILE A 109 4.68 -8.57 -7.45
N LEU A 110 3.40 -8.20 -7.52
CA LEU A 110 2.41 -8.53 -6.49
C LEU A 110 2.26 -10.05 -6.27
N ARG A 111 2.50 -10.86 -7.31
CA ARG A 111 2.37 -12.31 -7.26
C ARG A 111 3.63 -12.99 -6.73
N GLN A 112 4.80 -12.48 -7.11
CA GLN A 112 6.10 -13.10 -6.78
C GLN A 112 6.62 -12.64 -5.42
N GLU A 113 6.27 -11.42 -5.00
CA GLU A 113 6.70 -10.84 -3.73
C GLU A 113 5.68 -10.99 -2.61
N GLU A 114 4.67 -11.87 -2.74
CA GLU A 114 3.54 -11.95 -1.81
C GLU A 114 3.97 -12.02 -0.33
N ASP A 115 4.97 -12.84 -0.02
CA ASP A 115 5.53 -13.00 1.32
C ASP A 115 6.26 -11.75 1.85
N ASN A 116 6.76 -10.89 0.95
CA ASN A 116 7.47 -9.66 1.27
C ASN A 116 6.58 -8.42 1.21
N LEU A 117 5.32 -8.54 0.77
CA LEU A 117 4.48 -7.38 0.45
C LEU A 117 4.21 -6.48 1.63
N GLU A 118 4.13 -7.02 2.86
CA GLU A 118 3.97 -6.19 4.06
C GLU A 118 5.10 -5.17 4.20
N VAL A 119 6.35 -5.63 4.04
CA VAL A 119 7.52 -4.76 4.18
C VAL A 119 7.65 -3.83 2.99
N ILE A 120 7.38 -4.31 1.78
CA ILE A 120 7.40 -3.50 0.56
C ILE A 120 6.38 -2.36 0.67
N LEU A 121 5.13 -2.67 1.02
CA LEU A 121 4.06 -1.67 1.14
C LEU A 121 4.34 -0.68 2.28
N ARG A 122 4.89 -1.15 3.42
CA ARG A 122 5.34 -0.27 4.49
C ARG A 122 6.41 0.72 4.03
N MET A 123 7.46 0.23 3.35
CA MET A 123 8.52 1.07 2.81
C MET A 123 7.96 2.14 1.87
N PHE A 124 7.07 1.77 0.94
CA PHE A 124 6.47 2.74 0.02
C PHE A 124 5.53 3.72 0.73
N PHE A 125 4.80 3.27 1.75
CA PHE A 125 3.96 4.17 2.56
C PHE A 125 4.80 5.18 3.35
N ASP A 126 5.84 4.72 4.05
CA ASP A 126 6.76 5.58 4.78
C ASP A 126 7.40 6.59 3.82
N TRP A 127 7.88 6.11 2.67
CA TRP A 127 8.41 6.97 1.62
C TRP A 127 7.40 8.03 1.15
N GLN A 128 6.14 7.67 0.88
CA GLN A 128 5.10 8.59 0.42
C GLN A 128 4.72 9.63 1.50
N THR A 129 4.82 9.27 2.78
CA THR A 129 4.35 10.10 3.90
C THR A 129 5.44 10.95 4.55
N LEU A 130 6.73 10.76 4.22
CA LEU A 130 7.83 11.61 4.67
C LEU A 130 7.69 13.11 4.27
N GLY A 131 6.78 13.43 3.35
CA GLY A 131 6.41 14.82 3.04
C GLY A 131 7.58 15.65 2.52
N SER A 132 7.63 16.93 2.91
CA SER A 132 8.73 17.85 2.56
C SER A 132 10.01 17.62 3.35
N ARG A 133 10.00 16.76 4.39
CA ARG A 133 11.17 16.49 5.24
C ARG A 133 12.31 15.83 4.47
N CYS A 134 11.96 15.01 3.47
CA CYS A 134 12.92 14.38 2.58
C CYS A 134 12.64 14.86 1.15
N PRO A 135 13.46 15.76 0.57
CA PRO A 135 13.24 16.22 -0.79
C PRO A 135 13.33 15.02 -1.77
N PRO A 136 12.41 14.91 -2.73
CA PRO A 136 12.43 13.84 -3.73
C PRO A 136 13.65 14.04 -4.62
N ARG A 137 14.69 13.20 -4.46
CA ARG A 137 15.89 13.23 -5.31
C ARG A 137 15.76 12.25 -6.47
N ALA A 138 15.79 10.95 -6.17
CA ALA A 138 15.80 9.89 -7.19
C ALA A 138 14.41 9.27 -7.45
N PHE A 139 13.47 9.42 -6.51
CA PHE A 139 12.15 8.81 -6.56
C PHE A 139 11.08 9.91 -6.43
N PRO A 140 10.31 10.22 -7.49
CA PRO A 140 9.21 11.20 -7.42
C PRO A 140 8.08 10.61 -6.58
N ARG A 141 7.31 11.44 -5.87
CA ARG A 141 6.13 11.00 -5.10
C ARG A 141 4.86 11.50 -5.76
N LEU A 142 3.73 10.86 -5.43
CA LEU A 142 2.44 11.47 -5.71
C LEU A 142 2.27 12.72 -4.84
N SER A 143 1.55 13.72 -5.35
CA SER A 143 1.09 14.82 -4.52
C SER A 143 0.19 14.28 -3.39
N GLN A 144 0.09 15.04 -2.30
CA GLN A 144 -0.79 14.66 -1.18
C GLN A 144 -2.25 14.54 -1.62
N GLU A 145 -2.68 15.40 -2.55
CA GLU A 145 -4.02 15.34 -3.13
C GLU A 145 -4.22 14.06 -3.95
N THR A 146 -3.29 13.73 -4.84
CA THR A 146 -3.38 12.53 -5.66
C THR A 146 -3.35 11.26 -4.81
N ALA A 147 -2.45 11.17 -3.83
CA ALA A 147 -2.38 10.03 -2.90
C ALA A 147 -3.71 9.86 -2.13
N TYR A 148 -4.29 10.96 -1.65
CA TYR A 148 -5.61 10.97 -1.02
C TYR A 148 -6.72 10.47 -1.97
N ARG A 149 -6.74 10.92 -3.24
CA ARG A 149 -7.72 10.46 -4.23
C ARG A 149 -7.60 8.96 -4.51
N TYR A 150 -6.38 8.42 -4.61
CA TYR A 150 -6.18 6.98 -4.78
C TYR A 150 -6.55 6.17 -3.53
N ALA A 151 -6.28 6.69 -2.33
CA ALA A 151 -6.75 6.07 -1.09
C ALA A 151 -8.28 5.99 -1.07
N GLY A 152 -8.95 7.10 -1.43
CA GLY A 152 -10.39 7.14 -1.60
C GLY A 152 -10.89 6.18 -2.68
N PHE A 153 -10.18 6.05 -3.80
CA PHE A 153 -10.54 5.13 -4.87
C PHE A 153 -10.57 3.69 -4.36
N PHE A 154 -9.52 3.25 -3.67
CA PHE A 154 -9.45 1.88 -3.16
C PHE A 154 -10.50 1.58 -2.09
N LEU A 155 -10.82 2.54 -1.21
CA LEU A 155 -11.75 2.32 -0.10
C LEU A 155 -13.23 2.58 -0.47
N ASN A 156 -13.49 3.61 -1.27
CA ASN A 156 -14.81 4.22 -1.40
C ASN A 156 -15.44 4.06 -2.79
N THR A 157 -14.76 3.38 -3.73
CA THR A 157 -15.31 3.12 -5.07
C THR A 157 -15.55 1.64 -5.34
N VAL A 158 -16.54 1.33 -6.16
CA VAL A 158 -16.81 -0.04 -6.64
C VAL A 158 -15.61 -0.56 -7.42
N GLY A 159 -15.02 0.26 -8.30
CA GLY A 159 -13.87 -0.14 -9.13
C GLY A 159 -12.63 -0.48 -8.31
N GLY A 160 -12.26 0.38 -7.35
CA GLY A 160 -11.09 0.18 -6.50
C GLY A 160 -11.25 -1.01 -5.56
N ARG A 161 -12.42 -1.16 -4.93
CA ARG A 161 -12.71 -2.34 -4.09
C ARG A 161 -12.67 -3.62 -4.90
N ALA A 162 -13.31 -3.65 -6.07
CA ALA A 162 -13.30 -4.82 -6.95
C ALA A 162 -11.87 -5.21 -7.38
N TYR A 163 -10.98 -4.23 -7.57
CA TYR A 163 -9.56 -4.52 -7.82
C TYR A 163 -8.90 -5.23 -6.63
N LEU A 164 -9.11 -4.73 -5.41
CA LEU A 164 -8.54 -5.34 -4.19
C LEU A 164 -9.10 -6.74 -3.91
N PHE A 165 -10.39 -6.99 -4.16
CA PHE A 165 -11.01 -8.30 -3.98
C PHE A 165 -10.47 -9.38 -4.95
N ARG A 166 -9.75 -8.99 -6.01
CA ARG A 166 -9.07 -9.91 -6.95
C ARG A 166 -7.60 -10.15 -6.58
N ARG A 167 -7.16 -9.67 -5.41
CA ARG A 167 -5.80 -9.86 -4.89
C ARG A 167 -5.83 -10.79 -3.67
N ALA A 168 -4.66 -11.33 -3.34
CA ALA A 168 -4.51 -12.10 -2.11
C ALA A 168 -4.93 -11.27 -0.90
N VAL A 169 -5.48 -11.94 0.11
CA VAL A 169 -6.08 -11.25 1.27
C VAL A 169 -5.09 -10.32 1.98
N PRO A 170 -3.82 -10.71 2.21
CA PRO A 170 -2.84 -9.81 2.81
C PRO A 170 -2.70 -8.47 2.08
N VAL A 171 -2.68 -8.51 0.74
CA VAL A 171 -2.60 -7.30 -0.11
C VAL A 171 -3.82 -6.41 0.06
N ARG A 172 -5.02 -7.00 0.03
CA ARG A 172 -6.27 -6.27 0.23
C ARG A 172 -6.26 -5.56 1.59
N LEU A 173 -5.90 -6.26 2.66
CA LEU A 173 -5.89 -5.71 4.02
C LEU A 173 -4.86 -4.57 4.16
N LEU A 174 -3.63 -4.76 3.69
CA LEU A 174 -2.57 -3.76 3.78
C LEU A 174 -2.89 -2.51 2.95
N VAL A 175 -3.38 -2.67 1.72
CA VAL A 175 -3.77 -1.51 0.90
C VAL A 175 -4.94 -0.76 1.53
N SER A 176 -5.94 -1.46 2.08
CA SER A 176 -7.04 -0.83 2.82
C SER A 176 -6.53 -0.08 4.07
N TYR A 177 -5.60 -0.66 4.82
CA TYR A 177 -4.99 -0.03 6.00
C TYR A 177 -4.25 1.27 5.65
N TYR A 178 -3.39 1.23 4.64
CA TYR A 178 -2.63 2.42 4.23
C TYR A 178 -3.52 3.48 3.59
N ALA A 179 -4.56 3.07 2.86
CA ALA A 179 -5.56 4.00 2.36
C ALA A 179 -6.31 4.71 3.52
N LEU A 180 -6.68 3.98 4.58
CA LEU A 180 -7.30 4.60 5.76
C LEU A 180 -6.36 5.60 6.42
N CYS A 181 -5.08 5.26 6.55
CA CYS A 181 -4.08 6.17 7.11
C CYS A 181 -3.98 7.49 6.31
N LEU A 182 -3.98 7.42 4.98
CA LEU A 182 -3.91 8.59 4.12
C LEU A 182 -5.15 9.48 4.24
N ILE A 183 -6.35 8.89 4.24
CA ILE A 183 -7.59 9.66 4.39
C ILE A 183 -7.72 10.24 5.80
N HIS A 184 -7.36 9.46 6.83
CA HIS A 184 -7.36 9.91 8.22
C HIS A 184 -6.42 11.11 8.44
N GLU A 185 -5.24 11.12 7.81
CA GLU A 185 -4.35 12.27 7.89
C GLU A 185 -4.90 13.48 7.11
N ALA A 186 -5.55 13.25 5.97
CA ALA A 186 -6.27 14.32 5.25
C ALA A 186 -7.39 14.91 6.12
N ASP A 187 -8.16 14.09 6.84
CA ASP A 187 -9.16 14.54 7.81
C ASP A 187 -8.55 15.40 8.92
N LYS A 188 -7.51 14.90 9.58
CA LYS A 188 -6.83 15.59 10.67
C LYS A 188 -6.27 16.96 10.27
N THR A 189 -5.90 17.09 9.00
CA THR A 189 -5.32 18.33 8.45
C THR A 189 -6.34 19.20 7.71
N GLY A 190 -7.64 18.86 7.76
CA GLY A 190 -8.68 19.64 7.08
C GLY A 190 -8.63 19.58 5.55
N ARG A 191 -7.95 18.56 4.99
CA ARG A 191 -7.75 18.35 3.55
C ARG A 191 -8.60 17.22 2.96
N ASN A 192 -9.54 16.64 3.71
CA ASN A 192 -10.54 15.69 3.19
C ASN A 192 -11.62 16.42 2.36
N ALA A 193 -11.21 17.01 1.23
CA ALA A 193 -12.05 17.88 0.41
C ALA A 193 -13.27 17.16 -0.22
N LEU A 194 -13.19 15.84 -0.40
CA LEU A 194 -14.28 15.03 -0.98
C LEU A 194 -15.18 14.41 0.09
N GLY A 195 -14.95 14.72 1.38
CA GLY A 195 -15.80 14.27 2.48
C GLY A 195 -15.88 12.75 2.63
N ILE A 196 -14.79 12.04 2.32
CA ILE A 196 -14.78 10.57 2.38
C ILE A 196 -14.86 10.15 3.85
N ASP A 197 -15.94 9.46 4.21
CA ASP A 197 -16.15 8.97 5.57
C ASP A 197 -15.42 7.64 5.79
N VAL A 198 -14.39 7.65 6.63
CA VAL A 198 -13.62 6.44 6.96
C VAL A 198 -14.27 5.55 8.01
N ARG A 199 -15.23 6.07 8.80
CA ARG A 199 -15.83 5.36 9.95
C ARG A 199 -16.41 3.99 9.61
N PRO A 200 -17.10 3.78 8.46
CA PRO A 200 -17.65 2.47 8.11
C PRO A 200 -16.58 1.40 7.85
N PHE A 201 -15.32 1.80 7.64
CA PHE A 201 -14.25 0.90 7.23
C PHE A 201 -13.29 0.50 8.35
N ILE A 202 -13.22 1.29 9.44
CA ILE A 202 -12.23 1.08 10.51
C ILE A 202 -12.47 -0.24 11.24
N LEU A 203 -13.67 -0.44 11.82
CA LEU A 203 -13.97 -1.64 12.60
C LEU A 203 -13.95 -2.92 11.74
N PRO A 204 -14.57 -2.97 10.54
CA PRO A 204 -14.47 -4.16 9.70
C PRO A 204 -13.03 -4.51 9.33
N LEU A 205 -12.18 -3.52 9.01
CA LEU A 205 -10.77 -3.80 8.71
C LEU A 205 -10.03 -4.31 9.94
N MET A 206 -10.26 -3.73 11.11
CA MET A 206 -9.67 -4.17 12.37
C MET A 206 -10.07 -5.61 12.70
N GLU A 207 -11.35 -5.96 12.54
CA GLU A 207 -11.84 -7.33 12.71
C GLU A 207 -11.19 -8.31 11.73
N GLU A 208 -11.13 -7.98 10.44
CA GLU A 208 -10.48 -8.84 9.44
C GLU A 208 -8.99 -9.02 9.74
N MET A 209 -8.25 -7.93 9.98
CA MET A 209 -6.82 -7.98 10.27
C MET A 209 -6.50 -8.68 11.60
N SER A 210 -7.40 -8.65 12.59
CA SER A 210 -7.22 -9.41 13.84
C SER A 210 -7.12 -10.92 13.62
N ARG A 211 -7.70 -11.43 12.53
CA ARG A 211 -7.67 -12.85 12.13
C ARG A 211 -6.45 -13.21 11.30
N TYR A 212 -5.71 -12.23 10.79
CA TYR A 212 -4.47 -12.40 10.01
C TYR A 212 -3.26 -12.03 10.88
N THR A 213 -2.89 -12.93 11.79
CA THR A 213 -1.80 -12.71 12.76
C THR A 213 -0.40 -12.87 12.16
N ASP A 214 -0.27 -13.22 10.89
CA ASP A 214 1.04 -13.49 10.27
C ASP A 214 1.79 -12.22 9.88
N PHE A 215 1.11 -11.06 9.92
CA PHE A 215 1.75 -9.77 9.73
C PHE A 215 2.83 -9.52 10.78
N ARG A 216 4.05 -9.19 10.33
CA ARG A 216 5.19 -8.79 11.15
C ARG A 216 4.83 -7.60 12.03
N TYR A 217 4.09 -6.62 11.52
CA TYR A 217 3.71 -5.39 12.19
C TYR A 217 2.27 -5.38 12.70
N HIS A 218 1.68 -6.56 12.91
CA HIS A 218 0.28 -6.75 13.34
C HIS A 218 -0.15 -5.85 14.51
N GLU A 219 0.61 -5.86 15.60
CA GLU A 219 0.33 -5.07 16.80
C GLU A 219 0.30 -3.56 16.53
N GLU A 220 1.17 -3.07 15.65
CA GLU A 220 1.20 -1.67 15.25
C GLU A 220 -0.05 -1.29 14.46
N TYR A 221 -0.46 -2.15 13.53
CA TYR A 221 -1.68 -1.95 12.75
C TYR A 221 -2.92 -1.92 13.65
N MET A 222 -3.01 -2.85 14.62
CA MET A 222 -4.16 -2.92 15.53
C MET A 222 -4.25 -1.70 16.42
N ARG A 223 -3.13 -1.30 17.03
CA ARG A 223 -3.05 -0.06 17.82
C ARG A 223 -3.47 1.16 17.01
N LYS A 224 -2.99 1.27 15.77
CA LYS A 224 -3.30 2.41 14.91
C LYS A 224 -4.79 2.48 14.54
N LEU A 225 -5.42 1.34 14.22
CA LEU A 225 -6.84 1.30 13.91
C LEU A 225 -7.72 1.61 15.12
N ASP A 226 -7.35 1.12 16.30
CA ASP A 226 -8.04 1.46 17.56
C ASP A 226 -7.89 2.96 17.91
N GLU A 227 -6.71 3.55 17.72
CA GLU A 227 -6.52 5.01 17.84
C GLU A 227 -7.43 5.79 16.89
N MET A 228 -7.52 5.35 15.61
CA MET A 228 -8.41 5.96 14.62
C MET A 228 -9.88 5.84 15.03
N ASP A 229 -10.35 4.67 15.46
CA ASP A 229 -11.74 4.47 15.92
C ASP A 229 -12.08 5.42 17.08
N ARG A 230 -11.22 5.50 18.09
CA ARG A 230 -11.39 6.44 19.21
C ARG A 230 -11.43 7.89 18.76
N TYR A 231 -10.58 8.28 17.79
CA TYR A 231 -10.56 9.63 17.24
C TYR A 231 -11.92 10.03 16.66
N TYR A 232 -12.57 9.14 15.89
CA TYR A 232 -13.86 9.44 15.26
C TYR A 232 -15.05 9.27 16.20
N ARG A 233 -14.97 8.40 17.22
CA ARG A 233 -16.02 8.28 18.25
C ARG A 233 -16.14 9.55 19.10
N ARG A 234 -15.02 10.21 19.42
CA ARG A 234 -15.00 11.46 20.21
C ARG A 234 -15.54 12.68 19.46
N ARG A 235 -15.64 12.61 18.12
CA ARG A 235 -16.14 13.68 17.25
C ARG A 235 -17.55 13.41 16.73
N ARG A 236 -18.29 12.51 17.39
CA ARG A 236 -19.71 12.31 17.15
C ARG A 236 -20.55 13.37 17.84
#